data_AF-A7EWR6-F1
#
_entry.id   AF-A7EWR6-F1
#
_cell.length_a   1.000
_cell.length_b   1.000
_cell.length_c   1.000
_cell.angle_alpha   90.00
_cell.angle_beta   90.00
_cell.angle_gamma   90.00
#
_symmetry.space_group_name_H-M   'P 1'
#
loop_
_entity.id
_entity.type
_entity.pdbx_description
1 polymer ?
#
loop_
_entity_poly.entity_id
_entity_poly.type
_entity_poly.pdbx_seq_one_letter_code
_entity_poly.pdbx_strand_id
1 'polypeptide(L)'
;MISTAPKEILLHIAKSLDDERAAGNIRSPLHDILITVKLLKAGMTVTGKANLSEMSGWKGFGITTGWPPVGGQTQSPCIFGGLAEGEKLLGQTALVGSSSGSASGVAAGFAPLAVATEIDGSITQPANRAALFGIKVTVGRASIEGTAPWSALTDSVGGMAKSAQDLADLVDVILGTNTTSTSNTSWQGQTIGFASNCWKESALEDKTSEKKYAKGVSSVREAAKTNGIDKSIPLFSLDVIVGPMDDRIPTIAAAAGYPLSSQETNALRQPPKVVMAKRGRLG
;
A
#
# COMPACT_ATOMS: atom_id res chain seq x y z
N MET A 1 11.77 -1.22 2.23
CA MET A 1 13.13 -0.74 2.57
C MET A 1 13.34 0.59 1.85
N ILE A 2 13.30 1.73 2.53
CA ILE A 2 13.73 3.01 1.94
C ILE A 2 15.17 3.21 2.39
N SER A 3 16.13 3.04 1.49
CA SER A 3 17.51 3.38 1.78
C SER A 3 17.65 4.90 1.67
N THR A 4 17.53 5.60 2.80
CA THR A 4 17.87 7.02 2.82
C THR A 4 19.39 7.17 2.76
N ALA A 5 19.88 7.81 1.71
CA ALA A 5 21.24 8.34 1.62
C ALA A 5 21.40 9.53 2.60
N PRO A 6 22.62 9.94 2.96
CA PRO A 6 22.88 11.17 3.72
C PRO A 6 22.09 12.36 3.17
N LYS A 7 21.59 13.23 4.05
CA LYS A 7 20.70 14.34 3.70
C LYS A 7 21.31 15.22 2.60
N GLU A 8 22.61 15.50 2.70
CA GLU A 8 23.36 16.31 1.74
C GLU A 8 23.39 15.66 0.35
N ILE A 9 23.54 14.33 0.29
CA ILE A 9 23.52 13.56 -0.96
C ILE A 9 22.12 13.55 -1.56
N LEU A 10 21.07 13.38 -0.74
CA LEU A 10 19.69 13.42 -1.21
C LEU A 10 19.31 14.79 -1.76
N LEU A 11 19.72 15.87 -1.09
CA LEU A 11 19.50 17.25 -1.54
C LEU A 11 20.32 17.56 -2.80
N HIS A 12 21.53 17.04 -2.92
CA HIS A 12 22.37 17.19 -4.11
C HIS A 12 21.78 16.45 -5.32
N ILE A 13 21.34 15.19 -5.13
CA ILE A 13 20.65 14.41 -6.17
C ILE A 13 19.35 15.11 -6.57
N ALA A 14 18.55 15.58 -5.60
CA ALA A 14 17.34 16.35 -5.88
C ALA A 14 17.64 17.58 -6.72
N LYS A 15 18.65 18.36 -6.34
CA LYS A 15 19.06 19.56 -7.09
C LYS A 15 19.53 19.22 -8.50
N SER A 16 20.33 18.17 -8.67
CA SER A 16 20.81 17.73 -9.98
C SER A 16 19.66 17.32 -10.89
N LEU A 17 18.65 16.63 -10.36
CA LEU A 17 17.48 16.25 -11.12
C LEU A 17 16.60 17.49 -11.44
N ASP A 18 16.51 18.46 -10.51
CA ASP A 18 15.77 19.73 -10.67
C ASP A 18 16.44 20.55 -11.80
N ASP A 19 17.78 20.58 -11.84
CA ASP A 19 18.59 21.24 -12.86
C ASP A 19 18.42 20.58 -14.25
N GLU A 20 18.38 19.24 -14.32
CA GLU A 20 18.13 18.52 -15.57
C GLU A 20 16.72 18.78 -16.12
N ARG A 21 15.72 18.88 -15.24
CA ARG A 21 14.37 19.25 -15.61
C ARG A 21 14.29 20.68 -16.14
N ALA A 22 14.95 21.62 -15.46
CA ALA A 22 15.02 23.01 -15.88
C ALA A 22 15.71 23.17 -17.25
N ALA A 23 16.69 22.30 -17.54
CA ALA A 23 17.35 22.22 -18.83
C ALA A 23 16.54 21.51 -19.94
N GLY A 24 15.33 21.01 -19.64
CA GLY A 24 14.47 20.31 -20.59
C GLY A 24 14.83 18.83 -20.82
N ASN A 25 15.80 18.29 -20.08
CA ASN A 25 16.26 16.90 -20.18
C ASN A 25 15.44 15.99 -19.26
N ILE A 26 14.14 15.86 -19.57
CA ILE A 26 13.21 15.05 -18.79
C ILE A 26 13.41 13.57 -19.13
N ARG A 27 13.97 12.80 -18.20
CA ARG A 27 14.27 11.37 -18.43
C ARG A 27 13.02 10.50 -18.47
N SER A 28 11.96 10.88 -17.74
CA SER A 28 10.67 10.18 -17.70
C SER A 28 9.58 11.07 -17.12
N PRO A 29 8.30 10.68 -17.16
CA PRO A 29 7.21 11.37 -16.46
C PRO A 29 7.42 11.52 -14.94
N LEU A 30 8.36 10.76 -14.37
CA LEU A 30 8.70 10.72 -12.95
C LEU A 30 10.11 11.28 -12.64
N HIS A 31 10.74 11.93 -13.62
CA HIS A 31 11.95 12.72 -13.39
C HIS A 31 11.69 13.64 -12.19
N ASP A 32 12.57 13.56 -11.18
CA ASP A 32 12.89 14.62 -10.21
C ASP A 32 12.59 14.43 -8.70
N ILE A 33 11.91 13.39 -8.20
CA ILE A 33 11.67 13.40 -6.74
C ILE A 33 11.62 12.04 -6.03
N LEU A 34 12.73 11.75 -5.31
CA LEU A 34 12.76 10.79 -4.23
C LEU A 34 11.77 11.18 -3.15
N ILE A 35 10.95 10.25 -2.67
CA ILE A 35 9.92 10.52 -1.64
C ILE A 35 10.54 11.19 -0.40
N THR A 36 11.73 10.75 0.02
CA THR A 36 12.44 11.36 1.14
C THR A 36 12.73 12.84 0.93
N VAL A 37 13.03 13.26 -0.30
CA VAL A 37 13.25 14.68 -0.65
C VAL A 37 11.93 15.47 -0.55
N LYS A 38 10.79 14.89 -0.98
CA LYS A 38 9.46 15.52 -0.80
C LYS A 38 9.17 15.79 0.68
N LEU A 39 9.39 14.77 1.52
CA LEU A 39 9.17 14.87 2.98
C LEU A 39 10.05 15.98 3.58
N LEU A 40 11.35 16.01 3.24
CA LEU A 40 12.27 17.02 3.73
C LEU A 40 11.92 18.44 3.23
N LYS A 41 11.55 18.59 1.94
CA LYS A 41 11.09 19.88 1.37
C LYS A 41 9.79 20.35 2.05
N ALA A 42 8.93 19.43 2.49
CA ALA A 42 7.72 19.72 3.26
C ALA A 42 7.98 20.02 4.76
N GLY A 43 9.25 20.08 5.20
CA GLY A 43 9.62 20.37 6.59
C GLY A 43 9.55 19.17 7.53
N MET A 44 9.33 17.95 7.02
CA MET A 44 9.30 16.75 7.83
C MET A 44 10.72 16.28 8.20
N THR A 45 10.84 15.66 9.37
CA THR A 45 12.10 15.05 9.83
C THR A 45 12.02 13.53 9.73
N VAL A 46 13.05 12.91 9.14
CA VAL A 46 13.17 11.44 9.10
C VAL A 46 13.81 10.97 10.41
N THR A 47 13.03 10.32 11.26
CA THR A 47 13.48 9.87 12.60
C THR A 47 14.24 8.55 12.56
N GLY A 48 14.05 7.73 11.52
CA GLY A 48 14.76 6.46 11.38
C GLY A 48 14.25 5.61 10.23
N LYS A 49 14.80 4.40 10.12
CA LYS A 49 14.35 3.35 9.20
C LYS A 49 13.66 2.25 10.01
N ALA A 50 12.44 1.91 9.63
CA ALA A 50 11.68 0.87 10.31
C ALA A 50 12.09 -0.54 9.86
N ASN A 51 11.84 -1.53 10.74
CA ASN A 51 12.03 -2.95 10.44
C ASN A 51 11.02 -3.46 9.37
N LEU A 52 11.26 -4.62 8.76
CA LEU A 52 10.44 -5.14 7.65
C LEU A 52 10.51 -6.67 7.50
N SER A 53 9.58 -7.28 6.75
CA SER A 53 9.79 -8.65 6.23
C SER A 53 10.89 -8.65 5.18
N GLU A 54 11.92 -9.47 5.35
CA GLU A 54 13.08 -9.46 4.46
C GLU A 54 12.71 -9.62 2.98
N MET A 55 13.35 -8.82 2.12
CA MET A 55 13.05 -8.73 0.68
C MET A 55 11.56 -8.55 0.38
N SER A 56 10.87 -7.74 1.19
CA SER A 56 9.43 -7.50 1.07
C SER A 56 8.57 -8.76 1.21
N GLY A 57 9.06 -9.79 1.91
CA GLY A 57 8.39 -11.09 2.06
C GLY A 57 8.76 -12.13 1.01
N TRP A 58 9.68 -11.82 0.09
CA TRP A 58 10.05 -12.69 -1.04
C TRP A 58 11.37 -13.43 -0.87
N LYS A 59 11.98 -13.42 0.32
CA LYS A 59 13.22 -14.17 0.55
C LYS A 59 13.04 -15.68 0.47
N GLY A 60 11.89 -16.20 0.88
CA GLY A 60 11.63 -17.64 0.92
C GLY A 60 10.27 -17.98 1.52
N PHE A 61 9.82 -19.20 1.28
CA PHE A 61 8.56 -19.71 1.81
C PHE A 61 8.68 -20.08 3.29
N GLY A 62 7.60 -19.85 4.05
CA GLY A 62 7.53 -20.22 5.48
C GLY A 62 8.33 -19.32 6.41
N ILE A 63 8.86 -18.19 5.93
CA ILE A 63 9.50 -17.18 6.77
C ILE A 63 8.41 -16.37 7.49
N THR A 64 8.55 -16.20 8.79
CA THR A 64 7.63 -15.39 9.60
C THR A 64 7.57 -13.95 9.10
N THR A 65 6.35 -13.43 8.97
CA THR A 65 6.15 -12.04 8.53
C THR A 65 6.68 -11.05 9.57
N GLY A 66 7.30 -9.98 9.09
CA GLY A 66 7.92 -8.94 9.91
C GLY A 66 9.28 -9.29 10.49
N TRP A 67 9.89 -10.39 10.05
CA TRP A 67 11.25 -10.79 10.41
C TRP A 67 12.25 -10.48 9.28
N PRO A 68 13.39 -9.86 9.64
CA PRO A 68 14.64 -9.99 8.91
C PRO A 68 15.83 -10.32 9.84
N PRO A 69 16.94 -10.84 9.30
CA PRO A 69 18.12 -11.26 10.07
C PRO A 69 18.82 -10.09 10.77
N VAL A 70 18.72 -8.88 10.21
CA VAL A 70 19.35 -7.68 10.78
C VAL A 70 18.52 -7.08 11.93
N GLY A 71 17.20 -7.11 11.82
CA GLY A 71 16.28 -6.42 12.73
C GLY A 71 15.53 -7.32 13.70
N GLY A 72 15.58 -8.65 13.51
CA GLY A 72 14.81 -9.62 14.29
C GLY A 72 13.30 -9.51 14.06
N GLN A 73 12.52 -10.29 14.82
CA GLN A 73 11.07 -10.32 14.67
C GLN A 73 10.43 -9.01 15.15
N THR A 74 9.71 -8.33 14.26
CA THR A 74 8.86 -7.20 14.66
C THR A 74 7.70 -7.69 15.53
N GLN A 75 7.50 -7.07 16.69
CA GLN A 75 6.37 -7.34 17.58
C GLN A 75 5.21 -6.36 17.33
N SER A 76 3.99 -6.85 17.54
CA SER A 76 2.80 -5.99 17.52
C SER A 76 2.64 -5.28 18.86
N PRO A 77 2.50 -3.94 18.91
CA PRO A 77 2.19 -3.24 20.14
C PRO A 77 0.73 -3.44 20.58
N CYS A 78 -0.12 -3.97 19.69
CA CYS A 78 -1.55 -4.19 19.93
C CYS A 78 -1.85 -5.58 20.51
N ILE A 79 -0.83 -6.47 20.59
CA ILE A 79 -1.00 -7.86 21.04
C ILE A 79 -0.15 -8.09 22.30
N PHE A 80 -0.82 -8.50 23.37
CA PHE A 80 -0.14 -8.87 24.61
C PHE A 80 0.47 -10.27 24.50
N GLY A 81 1.68 -10.46 25.03
CA GLY A 81 2.40 -11.74 24.97
C GLY A 81 3.25 -11.95 23.71
N GLY A 82 3.17 -11.04 22.73
CA GLY A 82 4.01 -11.07 21.53
C GLY A 82 3.59 -12.11 20.50
N LEU A 83 4.50 -12.42 19.57
CA LEU A 83 4.30 -13.41 18.52
C LEU A 83 4.10 -14.82 19.11
N ALA A 84 3.03 -15.50 18.71
CA ALA A 84 2.77 -16.87 19.10
C ALA A 84 3.77 -17.85 18.44
N GLU A 85 4.09 -18.93 19.16
CA GLU A 85 4.89 -20.01 18.60
C GLU A 85 4.12 -20.72 17.47
N GLY A 86 4.80 -21.01 16.35
CA GLY A 86 4.17 -21.65 15.19
C GLY A 86 3.17 -20.76 14.45
N GLU A 87 3.24 -19.44 14.64
CA GLU A 87 2.37 -18.46 13.97
C GLU A 87 2.31 -18.68 12.45
N LYS A 88 1.09 -18.64 11.89
CA LYS A 88 0.84 -18.77 10.45
C LYS A 88 1.14 -17.45 9.73
N LEU A 89 1.36 -17.53 8.41
CA LEU A 89 1.58 -16.34 7.55
C LEU A 89 0.53 -15.23 7.77
N LEU A 90 -0.73 -15.62 7.89
CA LEU A 90 -1.88 -14.77 8.22
C LEU A 90 -2.50 -15.16 9.57
N GLY A 91 -1.66 -15.43 10.59
CA GLY A 91 -2.12 -15.72 11.95
C GLY A 91 -2.78 -14.51 12.63
N GLN A 92 -2.76 -14.38 13.95
CA GLN A 92 -3.42 -13.29 14.68
C GLN A 92 -2.46 -12.42 15.51
N THR A 93 -1.23 -12.87 15.73
CA THR A 93 -0.27 -12.19 16.62
C THR A 93 0.79 -11.39 15.85
N ALA A 94 1.08 -11.77 14.60
CA ALA A 94 1.94 -10.99 13.71
C ALA A 94 1.18 -9.82 13.07
N LEU A 95 1.88 -8.71 12.86
CA LEU A 95 1.40 -7.57 12.06
C LEU A 95 1.32 -7.89 10.56
N VAL A 96 1.69 -9.09 10.10
CA VAL A 96 1.92 -9.36 8.67
C VAL A 96 3.03 -8.42 8.15
N GLY A 97 3.23 -8.33 6.85
CA GLY A 97 4.25 -7.48 6.29
C GLY A 97 4.03 -7.23 4.81
N SER A 98 4.97 -6.58 4.14
CA SER A 98 6.33 -6.37 4.61
C SER A 98 6.60 -5.17 5.50
N SER A 99 5.71 -4.18 5.58
CA SER A 99 5.97 -2.94 6.35
C SER A 99 5.61 -3.04 7.84
N SER A 100 5.93 -4.17 8.48
CA SER A 100 5.61 -4.47 9.87
C SER A 100 6.19 -3.44 10.84
N GLY A 101 7.45 -3.03 10.66
CA GLY A 101 8.11 -2.09 11.55
C GLY A 101 7.52 -0.69 11.42
N SER A 102 7.10 -0.28 10.22
CA SER A 102 6.42 1.00 10.01
C SER A 102 5.11 1.05 10.79
N ALA A 103 4.31 -0.02 10.71
CA ALA A 103 3.06 -0.13 11.44
C ALA A 103 3.29 -0.17 12.96
N SER A 104 4.22 -1.01 13.42
CA SER A 104 4.59 -1.12 14.84
C SER A 104 5.08 0.21 15.40
N GLY A 105 5.97 0.91 14.68
CA GLY A 105 6.53 2.19 15.12
C GLY A 105 5.49 3.30 15.24
N VAL A 106 4.55 3.40 14.30
CA VAL A 106 3.46 4.38 14.39
C VAL A 106 2.49 4.00 15.50
N ALA A 107 2.07 2.75 15.58
CA ALA A 107 1.14 2.29 16.62
C ALA A 107 1.72 2.47 18.04
N ALA A 108 3.00 2.15 18.24
CA ALA A 108 3.71 2.35 19.51
C ALA A 108 4.02 3.83 19.82
N GLY A 109 3.87 4.74 18.86
CA GLY A 109 4.10 6.18 19.06
C GLY A 109 5.56 6.62 18.91
N PHE A 110 6.42 5.83 18.26
CA PHE A 110 7.80 6.23 17.94
C PHE A 110 7.88 7.27 16.82
N ALA A 111 6.85 7.33 15.96
CA ALA A 111 6.66 8.38 14.97
C ALA A 111 5.15 8.63 14.75
N PRO A 112 4.74 9.86 14.41
CA PRO A 112 3.33 10.14 14.10
C PRO A 112 2.89 9.56 12.75
N LEU A 113 3.83 9.38 11.83
CA LEU A 113 3.63 8.99 10.45
C LEU A 113 4.72 8.00 10.01
N ALA A 114 4.38 7.09 9.11
CA ALA A 114 5.37 6.27 8.41
C ALA A 114 5.09 6.20 6.92
N VAL A 115 6.16 6.26 6.13
CA VAL A 115 6.13 5.92 4.70
C VAL A 115 6.47 4.44 4.54
N ALA A 116 5.77 3.78 3.64
CA ALA A 116 5.89 2.36 3.40
C ALA A 116 5.69 2.02 1.91
N THR A 117 6.01 0.77 1.54
CA THR A 117 5.94 0.27 0.17
C THR A 117 5.04 -0.95 0.11
N GLU A 118 4.23 -1.05 -0.94
CA GLU A 118 3.35 -2.19 -1.14
C GLU A 118 3.38 -2.71 -2.57
N ILE A 119 3.60 -4.01 -2.68
CA ILE A 119 3.39 -4.83 -3.87
C ILE A 119 1.95 -5.37 -3.79
N ASP A 120 1.65 -6.04 -2.68
CA ASP A 120 0.37 -6.65 -2.35
C ASP A 120 0.24 -6.66 -0.81
N GLY A 121 -0.72 -5.90 -0.27
CA GLY A 121 -1.06 -5.87 1.16
C GLY A 121 -0.01 -5.33 2.14
N SER A 122 1.24 -5.11 1.72
CA SER A 122 2.38 -4.77 2.56
C SER A 122 2.33 -3.42 3.29
N ILE A 123 1.36 -2.55 3.00
CA ILE A 123 1.01 -1.35 3.78
C ILE A 123 -0.32 -1.61 4.49
N THR A 124 -1.35 -2.01 3.74
CA THR A 124 -2.73 -2.06 4.23
C THR A 124 -2.97 -3.16 5.26
N GLN A 125 -2.36 -4.35 5.09
CA GLN A 125 -2.45 -5.44 6.08
C GLN A 125 -1.77 -5.09 7.41
N PRO A 126 -0.49 -4.64 7.45
CA PRO A 126 0.12 -4.27 8.71
C PRO A 126 -0.50 -3.04 9.36
N ALA A 127 -0.97 -2.06 8.59
CA ALA A 127 -1.74 -0.95 9.14
C ALA A 127 -3.05 -1.44 9.81
N ASN A 128 -3.80 -2.31 9.12
CA ASN A 128 -5.04 -2.90 9.65
C ASN A 128 -4.79 -3.65 10.97
N ARG A 129 -3.73 -4.47 11.05
CA ARG A 129 -3.40 -5.25 12.25
C ARG A 129 -2.80 -4.42 13.39
N ALA A 130 -2.28 -3.24 13.09
CA ALA A 130 -1.74 -2.31 14.08
C ALA A 130 -2.76 -1.24 14.51
N ALA A 131 -4.04 -1.38 14.12
CA ALA A 131 -5.09 -0.38 14.39
C ALA A 131 -4.74 1.01 13.83
N LEU A 132 -4.24 1.06 12.59
CA LEU A 132 -3.85 2.29 11.90
C LEU A 132 -4.63 2.49 10.61
N PHE A 133 -4.72 3.76 10.20
CA PHE A 133 -5.08 4.10 8.84
C PHE A 133 -3.86 3.83 7.95
N GLY A 134 -4.07 3.14 6.83
CA GLY A 134 -3.03 2.84 5.86
C GLY A 134 -3.53 3.03 4.44
N ILE A 135 -2.68 3.54 3.54
CA ILE A 135 -3.06 3.70 2.13
C ILE A 135 -1.88 3.39 1.22
N LYS A 136 -2.13 2.57 0.20
CA LYS A 136 -1.29 2.42 -0.99
C LYS A 136 -1.84 3.33 -2.07
N VAL A 137 -1.05 4.27 -2.58
CA VAL A 137 -1.49 5.14 -3.68
C VAL A 137 -1.59 4.34 -4.98
N THR A 138 -2.35 4.85 -5.94
CA THR A 138 -2.46 4.28 -7.30
C THR A 138 -1.08 4.02 -7.89
N VAL A 139 -0.87 2.85 -8.48
CA VAL A 139 0.44 2.50 -9.06
C VAL A 139 0.82 3.53 -10.12
N GLY A 140 2.09 3.96 -10.10
CA GLY A 140 2.61 4.98 -11.02
C GLY A 140 2.21 6.41 -10.67
N ARG A 141 1.41 6.65 -9.63
CA ARG A 141 1.02 8.02 -9.20
C ARG A 141 2.10 8.73 -8.39
N ALA A 142 2.97 7.97 -7.73
CA ALA A 142 4.16 8.46 -7.06
C ALA A 142 5.40 7.73 -7.61
N SER A 143 6.53 8.43 -7.65
CA SER A 143 7.81 7.79 -7.98
C SER A 143 8.21 6.82 -6.87
N ILE A 144 8.59 5.61 -7.26
CA ILE A 144 9.18 4.59 -6.38
C ILE A 144 10.70 4.54 -6.51
N GLU A 145 11.30 5.50 -7.22
CA GLU A 145 12.75 5.60 -7.35
C GLU A 145 13.42 5.75 -5.97
N GLY A 146 14.53 5.05 -5.76
CA GLY A 146 15.22 4.95 -4.46
C GLY A 146 14.59 3.96 -3.48
N THR A 147 13.47 3.31 -3.82
CA THR A 147 13.03 2.07 -3.16
C THR A 147 13.76 0.87 -3.77
N ALA A 148 13.64 -0.30 -3.14
CA ALA A 148 14.07 -1.56 -3.74
C ALA A 148 12.86 -2.17 -4.49
N PRO A 149 12.74 -1.98 -5.82
CA PRO A 149 11.55 -2.41 -6.54
C PRO A 149 11.58 -3.92 -6.80
N TRP A 150 10.40 -4.51 -6.78
CA TRP A 150 10.08 -5.84 -7.28
C TRP A 150 9.47 -5.76 -8.68
N SER A 151 8.44 -4.94 -8.88
CA SER A 151 7.74 -4.83 -10.16
C SER A 151 7.10 -3.46 -10.37
N ALA A 152 7.44 -2.81 -11.48
CA ALA A 152 6.83 -1.53 -11.87
C ALA A 152 5.31 -1.59 -12.09
N LEU A 153 4.73 -2.80 -12.16
CA LEU A 153 3.30 -3.00 -12.37
C LEU A 153 2.51 -2.96 -11.06
N THR A 154 3.09 -3.40 -9.96
CA THR A 154 2.36 -3.59 -8.69
C THR A 154 2.90 -2.70 -7.59
N ASP A 155 4.18 -2.38 -7.66
CA ASP A 155 4.85 -1.62 -6.63
C ASP A 155 4.31 -0.20 -6.58
N SER A 156 3.93 0.18 -5.38
CA SER A 156 3.58 1.54 -5.06
C SER A 156 4.04 1.88 -3.65
N VAL A 157 3.94 3.16 -3.34
CA VAL A 157 4.28 3.72 -2.03
C VAL A 157 3.02 4.19 -1.34
N GLY A 158 3.16 4.55 -0.08
CA GLY A 158 2.04 5.03 0.69
C GLY A 158 2.42 5.36 2.11
N GLY A 159 1.39 5.48 2.94
CA GLY A 159 1.53 5.99 4.29
C GLY A 159 0.76 5.17 5.32
N MET A 160 1.14 5.36 6.58
CA MET A 160 0.39 4.91 7.75
C MET A 160 0.32 6.04 8.79
N ALA A 161 -0.81 6.17 9.46
CA ALA A 161 -1.03 7.15 10.51
C ALA A 161 -2.10 6.70 11.52
N LYS A 162 -2.17 7.36 12.68
CA LYS A 162 -3.24 7.16 13.68
C LYS A 162 -4.53 7.91 13.36
N SER A 163 -4.50 8.88 12.46
CA SER A 163 -5.67 9.63 12.03
C SER A 163 -5.77 9.68 10.50
N ALA A 164 -7.01 9.73 9.99
CA ALA A 164 -7.24 9.86 8.55
C ALA A 164 -6.73 11.21 8.00
N GLN A 165 -6.76 12.27 8.80
CA GLN A 165 -6.25 13.59 8.40
C GLN A 165 -4.73 13.56 8.22
N ASP A 166 -3.99 13.05 9.22
CA ASP A 166 -2.53 12.97 9.12
C ASP A 166 -2.09 12.08 7.94
N LEU A 167 -2.85 11.02 7.66
CA LEU A 167 -2.61 10.17 6.50
C LEU A 167 -2.86 10.91 5.18
N ALA A 168 -3.93 11.69 5.09
CA ALA A 168 -4.25 12.48 3.90
C ALA A 168 -3.17 13.53 3.64
N ASP A 169 -2.72 14.23 4.68
CA ASP A 169 -1.65 15.23 4.59
C ASP A 169 -0.34 14.59 4.11
N LEU A 170 -0.01 13.41 4.64
CA LEU A 170 1.15 12.63 4.18
C LEU A 170 1.03 12.23 2.70
N VAL A 171 -0.14 11.77 2.27
CA VAL A 171 -0.38 11.39 0.87
C VAL A 171 -0.24 12.59 -0.04
N ASP A 172 -0.74 13.75 0.35
CA ASP A 172 -0.57 14.99 -0.41
C ASP A 172 0.91 15.32 -0.60
N VAL A 173 1.72 15.21 0.45
CA VAL A 173 3.18 15.38 0.34
C VAL A 173 3.80 14.35 -0.60
N ILE A 174 3.42 13.06 -0.48
CA ILE A 174 3.93 11.98 -1.37
C ILE A 174 3.57 12.27 -2.83
N LEU A 175 2.34 12.71 -3.10
CA LEU A 175 1.86 13.01 -4.45
C LEU A 175 2.34 14.36 -4.96
N GLY A 176 2.82 15.25 -4.09
CA GLY A 176 3.14 16.64 -4.44
C GLY A 176 1.89 17.46 -4.74
N THR A 177 0.77 17.13 -4.10
CA THR A 177 -0.52 17.80 -4.22
C THR A 177 -0.86 18.55 -2.94
N ASN A 178 -1.87 19.43 -3.01
CA ASN A 178 -2.42 20.11 -1.85
C ASN A 178 -3.96 20.04 -1.95
N THR A 179 -4.49 18.83 -1.74
CA THR A 179 -5.92 18.53 -1.85
C THR A 179 -6.62 18.50 -0.50
N THR A 180 -5.86 18.47 0.59
CA THR A 180 -6.31 18.52 1.99
C THR A 180 -6.73 19.92 2.44
N SER A 181 -7.49 20.64 1.60
CA SER A 181 -8.50 21.52 2.17
C SER A 181 -9.57 20.62 2.78
N THR A 182 -9.83 20.71 4.09
CA THR A 182 -10.88 19.97 4.82
C THR A 182 -12.15 19.84 3.98
N SER A 183 -12.28 18.76 3.22
CA SER A 183 -13.49 18.52 2.45
C SER A 183 -14.49 17.94 3.44
N ASN A 184 -15.55 18.71 3.71
CA ASN A 184 -16.76 18.20 4.36
C ASN A 184 -17.52 17.26 3.40
N THR A 185 -16.81 16.33 2.76
CA THR A 185 -17.37 15.31 1.90
C THR A 185 -18.18 14.37 2.77
N SER A 186 -19.50 14.50 2.65
CA SER A 186 -20.44 13.62 3.32
C SER A 186 -20.40 12.23 2.70
N TRP A 187 -20.54 11.19 3.54
CA TRP A 187 -20.82 9.83 3.08
C TRP A 187 -22.24 9.68 2.51
N GLN A 188 -23.10 10.68 2.73
CA GLN A 188 -24.47 10.68 2.23
C GLN A 188 -24.49 10.62 0.70
N GLY A 189 -25.18 9.64 0.15
CA GLY A 189 -25.29 9.42 -1.31
C GLY A 189 -24.19 8.57 -1.92
N GLN A 190 -23.16 8.18 -1.16
CA GLN A 190 -22.13 7.24 -1.61
C GLN A 190 -22.65 5.80 -1.57
N THR A 191 -22.34 5.03 -2.61
CA THR A 191 -22.69 3.61 -2.75
C THR A 191 -21.46 2.74 -2.50
N ILE A 192 -21.53 1.87 -1.50
CA ILE A 192 -20.42 0.98 -1.11
C ILE A 192 -20.76 -0.47 -1.45
N GLY A 193 -19.87 -1.09 -2.23
CA GLY A 193 -19.93 -2.50 -2.57
C GLY A 193 -19.14 -3.35 -1.56
N PHE A 194 -19.75 -4.41 -1.04
CA PHE A 194 -19.06 -5.38 -0.19
C PHE A 194 -18.72 -6.63 -0.99
N ALA A 195 -17.42 -6.94 -1.09
CA ALA A 195 -16.94 -8.14 -1.73
C ALA A 195 -16.75 -9.26 -0.68
N SER A 196 -17.47 -10.39 -0.83
CA SER A 196 -17.34 -11.55 0.05
C SER A 196 -17.00 -12.82 -0.76
N ASN A 197 -15.85 -13.45 -0.51
CA ASN A 197 -15.43 -14.79 -0.98
C ASN A 197 -15.75 -15.14 -2.46
N CYS A 198 -15.69 -14.19 -3.38
CA CYS A 198 -16.19 -14.38 -4.75
C CYS A 198 -15.18 -14.93 -5.77
N TRP A 199 -13.92 -15.21 -5.42
CA TRP A 199 -12.87 -15.27 -6.46
C TRP A 199 -12.01 -16.55 -6.42
N LYS A 200 -11.85 -17.20 -7.58
CA LYS A 200 -11.28 -18.55 -7.76
C LYS A 200 -9.76 -18.58 -7.55
N GLU A 201 -9.29 -19.55 -6.76
CA GLU A 201 -7.87 -19.79 -6.42
C GLU A 201 -7.00 -20.32 -7.57
N SER A 202 -7.59 -20.69 -8.71
CA SER A 202 -6.90 -21.36 -9.83
C SER A 202 -5.87 -20.51 -10.59
N ALA A 203 -5.55 -19.31 -10.10
CA ALA A 203 -4.60 -18.38 -10.73
C ALA A 203 -3.17 -18.46 -10.17
N LEU A 204 -2.89 -19.38 -9.22
CA LEU A 204 -1.68 -19.36 -8.39
C LEU A 204 -0.57 -20.34 -8.80
N GLU A 205 -0.68 -21.04 -9.93
CA GLU A 205 0.38 -21.93 -10.42
C GLU A 205 1.02 -21.38 -11.71
N ASP A 206 2.33 -21.08 -11.71
CA ASP A 206 3.01 -20.73 -12.96
C ASP A 206 4.49 -21.13 -13.06
N LYS A 207 4.88 -21.50 -14.28
CA LYS A 207 6.25 -21.74 -14.80
C LYS A 207 6.34 -21.06 -16.17
N THR A 208 6.56 -19.75 -16.18
CA THR A 208 6.35 -18.87 -17.35
C THR A 208 7.65 -18.37 -17.98
N SER A 209 7.72 -18.35 -19.32
CA SER A 209 8.75 -17.64 -20.09
C SER A 209 8.41 -16.14 -20.25
N GLU A 210 9.37 -15.26 -20.57
CA GLU A 210 9.14 -13.80 -20.69
C GLU A 210 7.96 -13.42 -21.61
N LYS A 211 7.80 -14.08 -22.76
CA LYS A 211 6.67 -13.84 -23.68
C LYS A 211 5.33 -14.21 -23.04
N LYS A 212 5.32 -15.25 -22.21
CA LYS A 212 4.16 -15.74 -21.49
C LYS A 212 3.93 -14.93 -20.19
N TYR A 213 4.97 -14.33 -19.60
CA TYR A 213 4.89 -13.34 -18.52
C TYR A 213 4.24 -12.04 -19.01
N ALA A 214 4.67 -11.47 -20.14
CA ALA A 214 4.04 -10.28 -20.71
C ALA A 214 2.56 -10.51 -21.05
N LYS A 215 2.24 -11.68 -21.61
CA LYS A 215 0.86 -12.11 -21.84
C LYS A 215 0.10 -12.29 -20.52
N GLY A 216 0.72 -12.93 -19.52
CA GLY A 216 0.16 -13.13 -18.19
C GLY A 216 -0.16 -11.82 -17.48
N VAL A 217 0.74 -10.84 -17.52
CA VAL A 217 0.51 -9.48 -17.00
C VAL A 217 -0.69 -8.83 -17.67
N SER A 218 -0.76 -8.88 -19.00
CA SER A 218 -1.92 -8.36 -19.74
C SER A 218 -3.21 -9.06 -19.32
N SER A 219 -3.19 -10.39 -19.20
CA SER A 219 -4.36 -11.17 -18.78
C SER A 219 -4.77 -10.91 -17.34
N VAL A 220 -3.81 -10.73 -16.42
CA VAL A 220 -4.07 -10.38 -15.02
C VAL A 220 -4.65 -8.97 -14.92
N ARG A 221 -4.12 -8.00 -15.68
CA ARG A 221 -4.69 -6.64 -15.77
C ARG A 221 -6.10 -6.68 -16.34
N GLU A 222 -6.29 -7.42 -17.43
CA GLU A 222 -7.59 -7.58 -18.06
C GLU A 222 -8.60 -8.24 -17.10
N ALA A 223 -8.19 -9.25 -16.35
CA ALA A 223 -9.04 -9.92 -15.36
C ALA A 223 -9.36 -9.02 -14.16
N ALA A 224 -8.36 -8.37 -13.55
CA ALA A 224 -8.52 -7.62 -12.32
C ALA A 224 -9.06 -6.19 -12.54
N LYS A 225 -8.61 -5.50 -13.59
CA LYS A 225 -9.03 -4.14 -13.96
C LYS A 225 -10.28 -4.19 -14.84
N THR A 226 -10.13 -4.58 -16.10
CA THR A 226 -11.18 -4.47 -17.12
C THR A 226 -12.41 -5.31 -16.80
N ASN A 227 -12.23 -6.59 -16.49
CA ASN A 227 -13.32 -7.51 -16.17
C ASN A 227 -13.66 -7.56 -14.67
N GLY A 228 -12.83 -6.95 -13.83
CA GLY A 228 -12.98 -6.91 -12.38
C GLY A 228 -13.52 -5.56 -11.92
N ILE A 229 -12.64 -4.68 -11.46
CA ILE A 229 -13.01 -3.39 -10.83
C ILE A 229 -13.76 -2.47 -11.80
N ASP A 230 -13.24 -2.23 -13.00
CA ASP A 230 -13.80 -1.30 -13.99
C ASP A 230 -15.19 -1.74 -14.50
N LYS A 231 -15.46 -3.05 -14.48
CA LYS A 231 -16.77 -3.59 -14.83
C LYS A 231 -17.73 -3.55 -13.65
N SER A 232 -17.23 -3.82 -12.44
CA SER A 232 -18.05 -3.87 -11.22
C SER A 232 -18.56 -2.50 -10.80
N ILE A 233 -17.72 -1.46 -10.90
CA ILE A 233 -18.07 -0.07 -10.56
C ILE A 233 -19.34 0.39 -11.28
N PRO A 234 -19.42 0.41 -12.63
CA PRO A 234 -20.63 0.84 -13.33
C PRO A 234 -21.77 -0.18 -13.21
N LEU A 235 -21.48 -1.49 -13.25
CA LEU A 235 -22.51 -2.54 -13.21
C LEU A 235 -23.36 -2.49 -11.93
N PHE A 236 -22.73 -2.20 -10.80
CA PHE A 236 -23.41 -2.10 -9.52
C PHE A 236 -23.57 -0.65 -9.03
N SER A 237 -23.18 0.33 -9.86
CA SER A 237 -23.21 1.76 -9.52
C SER A 237 -22.50 2.06 -8.18
N LEU A 238 -21.28 1.54 -8.03
CA LEU A 238 -20.46 1.65 -6.81
C LEU A 238 -19.53 2.85 -6.89
N ASP A 239 -19.31 3.50 -5.75
CA ASP A 239 -18.27 4.52 -5.59
C ASP A 239 -17.02 3.94 -4.90
N VAL A 240 -17.22 2.99 -3.97
CA VAL A 240 -16.14 2.35 -3.18
C VAL A 240 -16.41 0.86 -3.03
N ILE A 241 -15.34 0.05 -3.05
CA ILE A 241 -15.37 -1.38 -2.72
C ILE A 241 -14.71 -1.59 -1.36
N VAL A 242 -15.41 -2.27 -0.44
CA VAL A 242 -14.94 -2.58 0.92
C VAL A 242 -14.96 -4.09 1.14
N GLY A 243 -13.95 -4.60 1.84
CA GLY A 243 -13.94 -5.97 2.34
C GLY A 243 -12.73 -6.25 3.23
N PRO A 244 -12.57 -7.51 3.70
CA PRO A 244 -11.51 -7.87 4.62
C PRO A 244 -10.12 -7.70 3.98
N MET A 245 -9.19 -7.05 4.70
CA MET A 245 -7.82 -6.87 4.21
C MET A 245 -6.98 -8.15 4.23
N ASP A 246 -7.39 -9.16 4.99
CA ASP A 246 -6.76 -10.48 4.98
C ASP A 246 -7.29 -11.39 3.84
N ASP A 247 -8.16 -10.90 2.96
CA ASP A 247 -8.67 -11.62 1.77
C ASP A 247 -7.86 -11.24 0.50
N ARG A 248 -8.33 -11.62 -0.70
CA ARG A 248 -7.70 -11.37 -2.01
C ARG A 248 -7.90 -9.95 -2.54
N ILE A 249 -8.60 -9.08 -1.82
CA ILE A 249 -8.86 -7.69 -2.24
C ILE A 249 -7.55 -6.92 -2.49
N PRO A 250 -6.52 -7.00 -1.62
CA PRO A 250 -5.25 -6.34 -1.88
C PRO A 250 -4.58 -6.82 -3.17
N THR A 251 -4.58 -8.15 -3.40
CA THR A 251 -4.00 -8.75 -4.60
C THR A 251 -4.71 -8.25 -5.86
N ILE A 252 -6.05 -8.20 -5.85
CA ILE A 252 -6.84 -7.72 -6.98
C ILE A 252 -6.62 -6.22 -7.21
N ALA A 253 -6.62 -5.41 -6.16
CA ALA A 253 -6.38 -3.98 -6.27
C ALA A 253 -4.97 -3.66 -6.79
N ALA A 254 -3.95 -4.40 -6.34
CA ALA A 254 -2.59 -4.32 -6.85
C ALA A 254 -2.52 -4.73 -8.34
N ALA A 255 -3.11 -5.88 -8.68
CA ALA A 255 -3.20 -6.39 -10.04
C ALA A 255 -4.00 -5.48 -10.98
N ALA A 256 -4.98 -4.75 -10.46
CA ALA A 256 -5.77 -3.77 -11.21
C ALA A 256 -5.10 -2.39 -11.27
N GLY A 257 -4.23 -2.09 -10.29
CA GLY A 257 -3.49 -0.82 -10.19
C GLY A 257 -4.26 0.27 -9.46
N TYR A 258 -5.37 -0.10 -8.81
CA TYR A 258 -6.20 0.81 -8.03
C TYR A 258 -5.56 1.13 -6.66
N PRO A 259 -5.83 2.32 -6.11
CA PRO A 259 -5.45 2.63 -4.74
C PRO A 259 -6.24 1.74 -3.78
N LEU A 260 -5.65 1.48 -2.62
CA LEU A 260 -6.23 0.64 -1.57
C LEU A 260 -5.95 1.28 -0.22
N SER A 261 -6.97 1.39 0.63
CA SER A 261 -6.84 1.92 1.98
C SER A 261 -7.45 1.00 3.02
N SER A 262 -6.81 0.91 4.19
CA SER A 262 -7.31 0.24 5.38
C SER A 262 -7.70 1.27 6.44
N GLN A 263 -8.78 1.00 7.17
CA GLN A 263 -9.24 1.79 8.31
C GLN A 263 -9.97 0.89 9.31
N GLU A 264 -10.07 1.33 10.56
CA GLU A 264 -10.98 0.69 11.51
C GLU A 264 -12.44 0.85 11.09
N THR A 265 -13.23 -0.22 11.18
CA THR A 265 -14.65 -0.25 10.78
C THR A 265 -15.52 0.72 11.57
N ASN A 266 -15.13 1.07 12.80
CA ASN A 266 -15.84 2.04 13.65
C ASN A 266 -15.71 3.49 13.17
N ALA A 267 -14.86 3.78 12.18
CA ALA A 267 -14.66 5.14 11.67
C ALA A 267 -15.79 5.65 10.75
N LEU A 268 -16.73 4.77 10.33
CA LEU A 268 -17.88 5.15 9.49
C LEU A 268 -18.95 5.87 10.33
N ARG A 269 -18.85 7.20 10.41
CA ARG A 269 -19.76 8.05 11.21
C ARG A 269 -21.22 8.09 10.74
N GLN A 270 -21.52 7.66 9.50
CA GLN A 270 -22.88 7.52 8.97
C GLN A 270 -22.98 6.30 8.05
N PRO A 271 -24.09 5.54 8.07
CA PRO A 271 -24.23 4.33 7.27
C PRO A 271 -24.41 4.65 5.77
N PRO A 272 -23.50 4.19 4.90
CA PRO A 272 -23.63 4.38 3.45
C PRO A 272 -24.66 3.43 2.85
N LYS A 273 -25.02 3.65 1.58
CA LYS A 273 -25.87 2.69 0.85
C LYS A 273 -25.05 1.44 0.53
N VAL A 274 -25.44 0.30 1.13
CA VAL A 274 -24.70 -0.97 1.02
C VAL A 274 -25.23 -1.83 -0.11
N VAL A 275 -24.34 -2.27 -1.01
CA VAL A 275 -24.63 -3.26 -2.05
C VAL A 275 -23.78 -4.50 -1.80
N MET A 276 -24.42 -5.62 -1.46
CA MET A 276 -23.75 -6.91 -1.31
C MET A 276 -23.70 -7.62 -2.66
N ALA A 277 -22.51 -7.95 -3.17
CA ALA A 277 -22.38 -8.75 -4.37
C ALA A 277 -22.74 -10.22 -4.07
N LYS A 278 -23.98 -10.63 -4.37
CA LYS A 278 -24.35 -12.06 -4.34
C LYS A 278 -23.75 -12.78 -5.55
N ARG A 279 -23.32 -14.03 -5.34
CA ARG A 279 -22.73 -14.93 -6.36
C ARG A 279 -23.75 -15.19 -7.48
N GLY A 280 -23.78 -14.33 -8.50
CA GLY A 280 -24.53 -14.58 -9.73
C GLY A 280 -23.78 -15.61 -10.57
N ARG A 281 -24.47 -16.66 -11.02
CA ARG A 281 -23.94 -17.53 -12.08
C ARG A 281 -23.71 -16.64 -13.31
N LEU A 282 -22.45 -16.39 -13.64
CA LEU A 282 -22.06 -15.88 -14.95
C LEU A 282 -22.45 -16.97 -15.96
N GLY A 283 -23.50 -16.70 -16.73
CA GLY A 283 -23.85 -17.47 -17.92
C GLY A 283 -22.93 -17.16 -19.08
#